data_AF-A0A850B396-F1
#
_entry.id   AF-A0A850B396-F1
#
_cell.length_a   1.000
_cell.length_b   1.000
_cell.length_c   1.000
_cell.angle_alpha   90.00
_cell.angle_beta   90.00
_cell.angle_gamma   90.00
#
_symmetry.space_group_name_H-M   'P 1'
#
loop_
_entity.id
_entity.type
_entity.pdbx_description
1 polymer ?
#
loop_
_entity_poly.entity_id
_entity_poly.type
_entity_poly.pdbx_seq_one_letter_code
_entity_poly.pdbx_strand_id
1 'polypeptide(L)'
;NHNHNDVGVFMVVVGRTAVLPDIGAEVYTRRTFSARRYDSRALNSWGHAVPVIDGQLQRTGRQAEAKVLKREFTPERDAIVMDIRSAYAVQGIETLERSFTYDRTGTGSFTVEDRFAWDRPRTYETALLTFGTWDRIDANTIRIADGPEAVHVRVTAPEGARLEVRAEPVEEDLSARRPATRIGLRLADPLKAGSFRLFIEPESKPGPAALRRLPEIVAHRGASAEAPENTLAAFRTAFEQGIRTVELDVWLTSEGIPVVSHDGSTERTSGEKLTIQATPLAQLQQLDVGRWKGARWQGERMPTLAEALALLHDDRRCFIEVKAGPEAVDPVAQVIEASGVPLTRLTVISFNEDVVGAMKRRLPAVKTQYLAAFRKDDHGAWTPEWDDLVAKARSIQADAINVHYGGPITAESVRRARAAGLGVFVWTVDDLATAQRVAAAGVDGITSNRPAYLRAALGRTRAAAPKTGKGEG
;
A
#
# COMPACT_ATOMS: atom_id res chain seq x y z
N ASN A 1 0.97 5.95 -18.91
CA ASN A 1 2.15 6.48 -18.20
C ASN A 1 2.74 7.66 -18.92
N HIS A 2 3.14 8.64 -18.15
CA HIS A 2 3.39 10.00 -18.55
C HIS A 2 4.87 10.26 -18.25
N ASN A 3 5.73 10.32 -19.28
CA ASN A 3 7.18 10.48 -19.09
C ASN A 3 7.47 11.90 -18.56
N HIS A 4 8.23 12.00 -17.45
CA HIS A 4 8.59 13.25 -16.78
C HIS A 4 9.99 13.78 -17.18
N ASN A 5 10.65 13.13 -18.14
CA ASN A 5 12.02 13.45 -18.59
C ASN A 5 13.04 13.37 -17.43
N ASP A 6 13.07 12.26 -16.72
CA ASP A 6 13.72 12.12 -15.42
C ASP A 6 14.61 10.86 -15.36
N VAL A 7 15.42 10.67 -16.39
CA VAL A 7 16.40 9.57 -16.48
C VAL A 7 17.39 9.68 -15.33
N GLY A 8 17.42 8.65 -14.47
CA GLY A 8 18.28 8.62 -13.29
C GLY A 8 17.67 9.30 -12.06
N VAL A 9 16.34 9.45 -11.98
CA VAL A 9 15.65 9.86 -10.76
C VAL A 9 15.76 8.80 -9.65
N PHE A 10 15.72 9.24 -8.40
CA PHE A 10 15.64 8.37 -7.23
C PHE A 10 14.69 8.96 -6.19
N MET A 11 14.23 8.10 -5.28
CA MET A 11 13.47 8.49 -4.09
C MET A 11 14.10 7.84 -2.86
N VAL A 12 13.97 8.47 -1.70
CA VAL A 12 14.42 7.91 -0.41
C VAL A 12 13.24 7.77 0.53
N VAL A 13 13.03 6.52 0.96
CA VAL A 13 11.98 6.15 1.91
C VAL A 13 12.63 5.67 3.20
N VAL A 14 12.28 6.31 4.31
CA VAL A 14 12.68 5.89 5.67
C VAL A 14 11.44 5.34 6.37
N GLY A 15 11.49 4.07 6.77
CA GLY A 15 10.32 3.36 7.29
C GLY A 15 9.19 3.27 6.26
N ARG A 16 8.19 4.15 6.39
CA ARG A 16 7.05 4.28 5.44
C ARG A 16 6.91 5.68 4.85
N THR A 17 7.83 6.59 5.16
CA THR A 17 7.78 7.98 4.73
C THR A 17 8.78 8.20 3.61
N ALA A 18 8.29 8.67 2.46
CA ALA A 18 9.15 9.16 1.39
C ALA A 18 9.68 10.55 1.76
N VAL A 19 10.80 10.59 2.48
CA VAL A 19 11.44 11.84 2.95
C VAL A 19 11.99 12.65 1.77
N LEU A 20 12.48 11.94 0.75
CA LEU A 20 12.83 12.46 -0.58
C LEU A 20 11.92 11.80 -1.63
N PRO A 21 10.70 12.30 -1.84
CA PRO A 21 9.75 11.73 -2.78
C PRO A 21 9.97 12.23 -4.21
N ASP A 22 9.34 11.55 -5.16
CA ASP A 22 8.90 12.17 -6.41
C ASP A 22 7.65 13.02 -6.07
N ILE A 23 7.66 14.29 -6.48
CA ILE A 23 6.54 15.22 -6.22
C ILE A 23 5.29 14.88 -7.05
N GLY A 24 5.40 13.92 -7.96
CA GLY A 24 4.33 13.33 -8.73
C GLY A 24 3.89 14.24 -9.87
N ALA A 25 2.60 14.17 -10.19
CA ALA A 25 2.00 14.98 -11.22
C ALA A 25 1.30 16.22 -10.64
N GLU A 26 1.13 17.22 -11.48
CA GLU A 26 0.12 18.25 -11.28
C GLU A 26 -1.31 17.67 -11.38
N VAL A 27 -2.29 18.35 -10.79
CA VAL A 27 -3.70 18.16 -11.11
C VAL A 27 -3.86 18.36 -12.62
N TYR A 28 -4.36 17.33 -13.31
CA TYR A 28 -4.42 17.35 -14.76
C TYR A 28 -5.31 18.47 -15.27
N THR A 29 -4.73 19.27 -16.17
CA THR A 29 -5.41 20.37 -16.85
C THR A 29 -5.29 20.20 -18.36
N ARG A 30 -5.89 21.12 -19.13
CA ARG A 30 -5.68 21.18 -20.59
C ARG A 30 -4.19 21.32 -20.96
N ARG A 31 -3.36 21.94 -20.11
CA ARG A 31 -1.90 22.07 -20.32
C ARG A 31 -1.24 20.69 -20.41
N THR A 32 -1.61 19.78 -19.52
CA THR A 32 -1.02 18.44 -19.38
C THR A 32 -1.12 17.60 -20.67
N PHE A 33 -2.16 17.84 -21.48
CA PHE A 33 -2.44 17.14 -22.73
C PHE A 33 -2.06 17.96 -23.99
N SER A 34 -1.23 18.98 -23.82
CA SER A 34 -0.79 19.86 -24.91
C SER A 34 0.74 19.85 -25.07
N ALA A 35 1.24 20.54 -26.09
CA ALA A 35 2.68 20.78 -26.24
C ALA A 35 3.31 21.53 -25.05
N ARG A 36 2.49 22.25 -24.26
CA ARG A 36 2.89 22.99 -23.05
C ARG A 36 2.97 22.13 -21.79
N ARG A 37 2.81 20.82 -21.91
CA ARG A 37 2.87 19.87 -20.79
C ARG A 37 4.14 20.04 -19.95
N TYR A 38 5.28 20.26 -20.60
CA TYR A 38 6.58 20.40 -19.95
C TYR A 38 6.86 21.81 -19.42
N ASP A 39 5.93 22.75 -19.53
CA ASP A 39 5.97 24.00 -18.76
C ASP A 39 5.72 23.72 -17.27
N SER A 40 5.05 22.61 -16.97
CA SER A 40 4.84 22.15 -15.60
C SER A 40 6.14 21.63 -15.01
N ARG A 41 6.54 22.25 -13.90
CA ARG A 41 7.71 21.86 -13.11
C ARG A 41 7.61 20.46 -12.51
N ALA A 42 6.39 19.95 -12.32
CA ALA A 42 6.14 18.58 -11.85
C ALA A 42 6.30 17.54 -12.96
N LEU A 43 6.06 17.92 -14.23
CA LEU A 43 6.06 17.01 -15.37
C LEU A 43 7.32 17.07 -16.23
N ASN A 44 8.31 17.89 -15.85
CA ASN A 44 9.62 17.95 -16.48
C ASN A 44 10.72 17.70 -15.44
N SER A 45 11.97 17.55 -15.87
CA SER A 45 13.10 17.17 -15.01
C SER A 45 13.45 18.16 -13.89
N TRP A 46 12.87 19.37 -13.86
CA TRP A 46 13.14 20.37 -12.81
C TRP A 46 12.64 19.88 -11.44
N GLY A 47 11.47 19.25 -11.42
CA GLY A 47 10.82 18.73 -10.21
C GLY A 47 11.30 17.35 -9.79
N HIS A 48 12.43 16.89 -10.32
CA HIS A 48 12.93 15.53 -10.10
C HIS A 48 14.39 15.54 -9.64
N ALA A 49 14.78 14.48 -8.95
CA ALA A 49 16.12 14.34 -8.39
C ALA A 49 17.15 13.93 -9.45
N VAL A 50 17.35 14.80 -10.45
CA VAL A 50 18.29 14.63 -11.56
C VAL A 50 19.13 15.90 -11.79
N PRO A 51 20.31 15.81 -12.44
CA PRO A 51 21.16 16.97 -12.66
C PRO A 51 20.56 18.02 -13.60
N VAL A 52 21.00 19.27 -13.45
CA VAL A 52 20.87 20.37 -14.40
C VAL A 52 22.26 20.70 -14.92
N ILE A 53 22.46 20.55 -16.22
CA ILE A 53 23.78 20.68 -16.85
C ILE A 53 23.81 21.96 -17.68
N ASP A 54 24.72 22.87 -17.36
CA ASP A 54 24.86 24.15 -18.08
C ASP A 54 23.52 24.94 -18.17
N GLY A 55 22.72 24.88 -17.10
CA GLY A 55 21.39 25.48 -17.02
C GLY A 55 20.27 24.72 -17.76
N GLN A 56 20.58 23.56 -18.37
CA GLN A 56 19.63 22.78 -19.17
C GLN A 56 19.06 21.59 -18.41
N LEU A 57 17.75 21.44 -18.51
CA LEU A 57 16.99 20.28 -18.06
C LEU A 57 17.12 19.12 -19.06
N GLN A 58 16.68 17.93 -18.66
CA GLN A 58 16.66 16.79 -19.57
C GLN A 58 15.65 17.00 -20.72
N ARG A 59 16.02 16.51 -21.90
CA ARG A 59 15.21 16.59 -23.11
C ARG A 59 14.14 15.50 -23.17
N THR A 60 13.09 15.76 -23.94
CA THR A 60 12.03 14.79 -24.22
C THR A 60 12.43 13.79 -25.30
N GLY A 61 11.83 12.61 -25.26
CA GLY A 61 11.83 11.65 -26.38
C GLY A 61 12.56 10.35 -26.07
N ARG A 62 12.36 9.35 -26.93
CA ARG A 62 12.92 7.99 -26.73
C ARG A 62 14.44 7.92 -26.73
N GLN A 63 15.10 8.94 -27.27
CA GLN A 63 16.56 9.06 -27.29
C GLN A 63 17.14 9.58 -25.96
N ALA A 64 16.29 10.04 -25.03
CA ALA A 64 16.68 10.34 -23.67
C ALA A 64 16.57 9.05 -22.84
N GLU A 65 17.64 8.26 -22.82
CA GLU A 65 17.70 6.95 -22.17
C GLU A 65 19.02 6.73 -21.43
N ALA A 66 18.97 6.04 -20.30
CA ALA A 66 20.16 5.61 -19.59
C ALA A 66 20.74 4.34 -20.22
N LYS A 67 22.07 4.28 -20.38
CA LYS A 67 22.77 3.02 -20.64
C LYS A 67 23.40 2.52 -19.35
N VAL A 68 22.93 1.39 -18.84
CA VAL A 68 23.52 0.74 -17.65
C VAL A 68 24.93 0.23 -18.00
N LEU A 69 25.93 0.76 -17.31
CA LEU A 69 27.35 0.42 -17.47
C LEU A 69 27.78 -0.70 -16.51
N LYS A 70 27.31 -0.67 -15.27
CA LYS A 70 27.59 -1.67 -14.24
C LYS A 70 26.35 -1.93 -13.38
N ARG A 71 26.16 -3.17 -12.94
CA ARG A 71 25.21 -3.54 -11.88
C ARG A 71 25.79 -4.63 -10.99
N GLU A 72 25.56 -4.53 -9.70
CA GLU A 72 26.02 -5.48 -8.69
C GLU A 72 24.99 -5.50 -7.56
N PHE A 73 24.48 -6.67 -7.20
CA PHE A 73 23.45 -6.83 -6.18
C PHE A 73 23.88 -7.93 -5.22
N THR A 74 24.06 -7.59 -3.96
CA THR A 74 24.42 -8.51 -2.87
C THR A 74 23.39 -8.39 -1.75
N PRO A 75 23.34 -9.35 -0.81
CA PRO A 75 22.46 -9.24 0.35
C PRO A 75 22.68 -7.95 1.16
N GLU A 76 23.92 -7.43 1.19
CA GLU A 76 24.30 -6.23 1.94
C GLU A 76 24.27 -4.96 1.10
N ARG A 77 24.48 -5.03 -0.22
CA ARG A 77 24.70 -3.83 -1.04
C ARG A 77 24.20 -3.99 -2.47
N ASP A 78 23.55 -2.93 -2.98
CA ASP A 78 23.25 -2.77 -4.40
C ASP A 78 24.09 -1.63 -4.98
N ALA A 79 24.59 -1.80 -6.19
CA ALA A 79 25.28 -0.76 -6.95
C ALA A 79 24.88 -0.79 -8.42
N ILE A 80 24.56 0.37 -8.98
CA ILE A 80 24.27 0.57 -10.41
C ILE A 80 25.04 1.79 -10.89
N VAL A 81 25.63 1.71 -12.08
CA VAL A 81 26.25 2.84 -12.78
C VAL A 81 25.60 2.96 -14.15
N MET A 82 25.20 4.16 -14.53
CA MET A 82 24.54 4.44 -15.80
C MET A 82 25.11 5.68 -16.48
N ASP A 83 25.31 5.60 -17.79
CA ASP A 83 25.55 6.75 -18.66
C ASP A 83 24.20 7.42 -18.95
N ILE A 84 24.09 8.71 -18.58
CA ILE A 84 22.87 9.50 -18.76
C ILE A 84 23.07 10.67 -19.75
N ARG A 85 24.17 10.69 -20.52
CA ARG A 85 24.49 11.78 -21.46
C ARG A 85 23.37 12.04 -22.45
N SER A 86 22.75 10.98 -22.96
CA SER A 86 21.69 11.05 -23.96
C SER A 86 20.44 11.81 -23.47
N ALA A 87 20.28 11.99 -22.15
CA ALA A 87 19.18 12.74 -21.58
C ALA A 87 19.34 14.26 -21.73
N TYR A 88 20.54 14.77 -22.08
CA TYR A 88 20.82 16.19 -22.17
C TYR A 88 21.14 16.61 -23.62
N ALA A 89 20.66 17.79 -24.02
CA ALA A 89 20.96 18.39 -25.32
C ALA A 89 22.24 19.26 -25.32
N VAL A 90 22.98 19.23 -24.21
CA VAL A 90 24.23 19.99 -24.01
C VAL A 90 25.32 19.40 -24.90
N GLN A 91 25.89 20.23 -25.77
CA GLN A 91 27.02 19.84 -26.63
C GLN A 91 28.31 19.69 -25.81
N GLY A 92 29.20 18.81 -26.24
CA GLY A 92 30.53 18.68 -25.63
C GLY A 92 30.55 17.92 -24.30
N ILE A 93 29.53 17.10 -24.01
CA ILE A 93 29.60 16.16 -22.89
C ILE A 93 30.50 14.98 -23.26
N GLU A 94 31.65 14.88 -22.60
CA GLU A 94 32.58 13.75 -22.74
C GLU A 94 32.09 12.58 -21.87
N THR A 95 31.79 12.86 -20.60
CA THR A 95 31.30 11.89 -19.61
C THR A 95 30.16 12.48 -18.80
N LEU A 96 29.10 11.70 -18.58
CA LEU A 96 28.09 11.96 -17.54
C LEU A 96 27.53 10.62 -17.06
N GLU A 97 28.14 10.10 -16.00
CA GLU A 97 27.78 8.85 -15.37
C GLU A 97 27.13 9.13 -14.02
N ARG A 98 25.94 8.58 -13.81
CA ARG A 98 25.26 8.59 -12.51
C ARG A 98 25.34 7.22 -11.91
N SER A 99 25.72 7.14 -10.65
CA SER A 99 25.80 5.91 -9.90
C SER A 99 24.93 5.94 -8.66
N PHE A 100 24.35 4.80 -8.34
CA PHE A 100 23.57 4.56 -7.14
C PHE A 100 24.25 3.45 -6.35
N THR A 101 24.46 3.67 -5.06
CA THR A 101 24.85 2.62 -4.12
C THR A 101 23.88 2.61 -2.96
N TYR A 102 23.19 1.49 -2.73
CA TYR A 102 22.39 1.28 -1.53
C TYR A 102 23.09 0.27 -0.63
N ASP A 103 23.49 0.70 0.56
CA ASP A 103 24.12 -0.12 1.58
C ASP A 103 23.08 -0.43 2.66
N ARG A 104 22.83 -1.72 2.94
CA ARG A 104 21.84 -2.19 3.92
C ARG A 104 22.43 -2.41 5.31
N THR A 105 23.75 -2.25 5.48
CA THR A 105 24.42 -2.42 6.76
C THR A 105 24.12 -1.26 7.70
N GLY A 106 24.32 -1.46 9.01
CA GLY A 106 24.12 -0.42 10.00
C GLY A 106 22.67 0.10 10.06
N THR A 107 22.47 1.38 9.76
CA THR A 107 21.17 2.05 9.67
C THR A 107 20.61 2.06 8.25
N GLY A 108 21.38 1.59 7.27
CA GLY A 108 21.15 1.78 5.84
C GLY A 108 21.67 3.13 5.35
N SER A 109 22.25 3.18 4.15
CA SER A 109 22.63 4.43 3.49
C SER A 109 22.45 4.34 1.97
N PHE A 110 22.24 5.49 1.34
CA PHE A 110 22.09 5.61 -0.09
C PHE A 110 23.03 6.68 -0.63
N THR A 111 23.88 6.30 -1.57
CA THR A 111 24.83 7.21 -2.23
C THR A 111 24.44 7.41 -3.67
N VAL A 112 24.40 8.67 -4.09
CA VAL A 112 24.29 9.07 -5.50
C VAL A 112 25.57 9.79 -5.88
N GLU A 113 26.26 9.34 -6.92
CA GLU A 113 27.46 10.02 -7.40
C GLU A 113 27.35 10.26 -8.91
N ASP A 114 27.53 11.51 -9.30
CA ASP A 114 27.61 11.96 -10.68
C ASP A 114 29.06 12.27 -11.04
N ARG A 115 29.61 11.51 -12.00
CA ARG A 115 30.94 11.76 -12.57
C ARG A 115 30.77 12.40 -13.92
N PHE A 116 31.42 13.55 -14.12
CA PHE A 116 31.24 14.33 -15.34
C PHE A 116 32.55 14.87 -15.89
N ALA A 117 32.58 15.04 -17.22
CA ALA A 117 33.65 15.69 -17.96
C ALA A 117 33.07 16.34 -19.22
N TRP A 118 33.58 17.53 -19.54
CA TRP A 118 33.14 18.33 -20.67
C TRP A 118 34.33 18.85 -21.48
N ASP A 119 34.06 19.25 -22.71
CA ASP A 119 35.02 19.92 -23.59
C ASP A 119 35.58 21.23 -23.02
N ARG A 120 34.74 21.98 -22.30
CA ARG A 120 35.05 23.27 -21.64
C ARG A 120 34.35 23.38 -20.28
N PRO A 121 34.78 24.29 -19.37
CA PRO A 121 34.11 24.46 -18.08
C PRO A 121 32.62 24.78 -18.21
N ARG A 122 31.76 24.08 -17.44
CA ARG A 122 30.30 24.24 -17.42
C ARG A 122 29.74 24.20 -16.00
N THR A 123 28.58 24.81 -15.80
CA THR A 123 27.90 24.78 -14.50
C THR A 123 27.24 23.42 -14.26
N TYR A 124 27.21 22.99 -13.00
CA TYR A 124 26.61 21.74 -12.57
C TYR A 124 25.71 21.98 -11.34
N GLU A 125 24.51 21.42 -11.37
CA GLU A 125 23.58 21.38 -10.23
C GLU A 125 22.87 20.03 -10.19
N THR A 126 22.51 19.56 -9.00
CA THR A 126 21.54 18.48 -8.79
C THR A 126 20.48 18.95 -7.79
N ALA A 127 19.35 18.27 -7.72
CA ALA A 127 18.25 18.69 -6.85
C ALA A 127 17.69 17.55 -6.00
N LEU A 128 17.12 17.95 -4.87
CA LEU A 128 16.33 17.11 -3.98
C LEU A 128 14.96 17.74 -3.80
N LEU A 129 13.94 16.89 -3.63
CA LEU A 129 12.56 17.31 -3.47
C LEU A 129 12.07 16.85 -2.10
N THR A 130 11.18 17.63 -1.49
CA THR A 130 10.51 17.22 -0.25
C THR A 130 9.16 17.91 -0.09
N PHE A 131 8.20 17.22 0.53
CA PHE A 131 6.97 17.82 1.08
C PHE A 131 7.12 18.21 2.56
N GLY A 132 8.30 18.00 3.13
CA GLY A 132 8.62 18.24 4.52
C GLY A 132 9.43 19.52 4.72
N THR A 133 10.18 19.57 5.82
CA THR A 133 11.08 20.68 6.17
C THR A 133 12.52 20.32 5.85
N TRP A 134 13.36 21.35 5.69
CA TRP A 134 14.79 21.17 5.52
C TRP A 134 15.57 22.25 6.27
N ASP A 135 16.77 21.88 6.73
CA ASP A 135 17.67 22.77 7.45
C ASP A 135 19.10 22.54 6.97
N ARG A 136 19.90 23.61 6.89
CA ARG A 136 21.34 23.49 6.65
C ARG A 136 22.05 23.28 7.98
N ILE A 137 22.69 22.12 8.14
CA ILE A 137 23.40 21.75 9.37
C ILE A 137 24.80 22.36 9.36
N ASP A 138 25.48 22.25 8.22
CA ASP A 138 26.82 22.82 8.03
C ASP A 138 27.04 23.18 6.54
N ALA A 139 28.29 23.48 6.16
CA ALA A 139 28.64 23.85 4.80
C ALA A 139 28.25 22.80 3.75
N ASN A 140 28.31 21.51 4.10
CA ASN A 140 28.15 20.38 3.19
C ASN A 140 27.01 19.42 3.59
N THR A 141 26.39 19.61 4.75
CA THR A 141 25.32 18.74 5.24
C THR A 141 24.00 19.50 5.35
N ILE A 142 22.95 18.93 4.76
CA ILE A 142 21.57 19.36 4.99
C ILE A 142 20.78 18.24 5.66
N ARG A 143 19.79 18.61 6.45
CA ARG A 143 18.81 17.72 7.06
C ARG A 143 17.47 17.92 6.37
N ILE A 144 16.78 16.84 6.03
CA ILE A 144 15.45 16.87 5.42
C ILE A 144 14.55 15.95 6.23
N ALA A 145 13.37 16.43 6.64
CA ALA A 145 12.44 15.69 7.50
C ALA A 145 11.01 15.79 7.00
N ASP A 146 10.27 14.67 7.03
CA ASP A 146 8.81 14.63 6.81
C ASP A 146 8.16 13.82 7.94
N GLY A 147 7.38 14.49 8.80
CA GLY A 147 6.82 13.90 10.00
C GLY A 147 7.92 13.40 10.97
N PRO A 148 7.87 12.14 11.44
CA PRO A 148 8.82 11.61 12.42
C PRO A 148 10.14 11.13 11.78
N GLU A 149 10.22 11.06 10.46
CA GLU A 149 11.37 10.51 9.75
C GLU A 149 12.23 11.64 9.15
N ALA A 150 13.54 11.48 9.21
CA ALA A 150 14.49 12.44 8.68
C ALA A 150 15.71 11.75 8.06
N VAL A 151 16.36 12.43 7.14
CA VAL A 151 17.64 12.05 6.55
C VAL A 151 18.65 13.19 6.67
N HIS A 152 19.92 12.83 6.83
CA HIS A 152 21.04 13.71 6.56
C HIS A 152 21.55 13.45 5.14
N VAL A 153 21.74 14.52 4.39
CA VAL A 153 22.38 14.50 3.07
C VAL A 153 23.70 15.24 3.19
N ARG A 154 24.79 14.49 3.13
CA ARG A 154 26.15 15.02 3.07
C ARG A 154 26.61 15.11 1.62
N VAL A 155 27.02 16.29 1.19
CA VAL A 155 27.46 16.57 -0.16
C VAL A 155 28.99 16.57 -0.22
N THR A 156 29.55 15.88 -1.21
CA THR A 156 30.97 15.97 -1.55
C THR A 156 31.09 16.55 -2.96
N ALA A 157 31.57 17.78 -3.04
CA ALA A 157 31.87 18.46 -4.30
C ALA A 157 33.29 18.14 -4.79
N PRO A 158 33.63 18.40 -6.07
CA PRO A 158 35.00 18.34 -6.55
C PRO A 158 35.95 19.19 -5.70
N GLU A 159 37.21 18.79 -5.61
CA GLU A 159 38.22 19.50 -4.82
C GLU A 159 38.32 20.98 -5.24
N GLY A 160 38.33 21.88 -4.25
CA GLY A 160 38.36 23.33 -4.48
C GLY A 160 37.03 23.96 -4.93
N ALA A 161 36.00 23.17 -5.23
CA ALA A 161 34.71 23.71 -5.65
C ALA A 161 33.85 24.11 -4.45
N ARG A 162 33.17 25.26 -4.54
CA ARG A 162 32.23 25.73 -3.51
C ARG A 162 30.81 25.24 -3.79
N LEU A 163 30.16 24.69 -2.77
CA LEU A 163 28.74 24.30 -2.81
C LEU A 163 27.82 25.48 -2.46
N GLU A 164 26.83 25.71 -3.31
CA GLU A 164 25.71 26.62 -3.08
C GLU A 164 24.41 25.82 -2.96
N VAL A 165 23.61 26.13 -1.94
CA VAL A 165 22.32 25.46 -1.67
C VAL A 165 21.22 26.50 -1.83
N ARG A 166 20.26 26.22 -2.71
CA ARG A 166 19.11 27.11 -2.97
C ARG A 166 17.81 26.32 -2.87
N ALA A 167 16.95 26.72 -1.95
CA ALA A 167 15.61 26.15 -1.85
C ALA A 167 14.58 27.06 -2.50
N GLU A 168 13.68 26.47 -3.27
CA GLU A 168 12.62 27.17 -4.00
C GLU A 168 11.30 26.40 -3.81
N PRO A 169 10.17 27.08 -3.53
CA PRO A 169 8.88 26.42 -3.50
C PRO A 169 8.53 25.88 -4.90
N VAL A 170 7.86 24.73 -4.93
CA VAL A 170 7.26 24.21 -6.15
C VAL A 170 5.89 24.86 -6.34
N GLU A 171 5.83 25.84 -7.23
CA GLU A 171 4.60 26.58 -7.56
C GLU A 171 3.77 25.83 -8.62
N GLU A 172 3.28 24.63 -8.28
CA GLU A 172 2.37 23.84 -9.11
C GLU A 172 1.20 23.33 -8.25
N ASP A 173 0.04 23.14 -8.86
CA ASP A 173 -1.09 22.48 -8.22
C ASP A 173 -0.86 20.96 -8.21
N LEU A 174 -0.18 20.44 -7.19
CA LEU A 174 0.23 19.04 -7.10
C LEU A 174 -0.92 18.11 -6.70
N SER A 175 -0.99 16.93 -7.30
CA SER A 175 -1.99 15.91 -6.94
C SER A 175 -1.92 15.47 -5.48
N ALA A 176 -0.74 15.61 -4.86
CA ALA A 176 -0.51 15.34 -3.44
C ALA A 176 -1.23 16.34 -2.50
N ARG A 177 -1.68 17.50 -3.01
CA ARG A 177 -2.31 18.59 -2.24
C ARG A 177 -1.48 19.02 -1.03
N ARG A 178 -0.16 18.99 -1.17
CA ARG A 178 0.83 19.42 -0.17
C ARG A 178 1.85 20.33 -0.86
N PRO A 179 2.33 21.40 -0.20
CA PRO A 179 3.41 22.21 -0.75
C PRO A 179 4.69 21.39 -0.80
N ALA A 180 5.42 21.49 -1.92
CA ALA A 180 6.74 20.88 -2.09
C ALA A 180 7.83 21.95 -2.18
N THR A 181 9.04 21.57 -1.80
CA THR A 181 10.25 22.39 -1.93
C THR A 181 11.26 21.67 -2.79
N ARG A 182 11.85 22.39 -3.75
CA ARG A 182 13.03 21.95 -4.49
C ARG A 182 14.27 22.54 -3.85
N ILE A 183 15.21 21.69 -3.46
CA ILE A 183 16.49 22.05 -2.88
C ILE A 183 17.56 21.80 -3.94
N GLY A 184 17.99 22.85 -4.63
CA GLY A 184 19.09 22.83 -5.59
C GLY A 184 20.44 22.83 -4.86
N LEU A 185 21.34 21.93 -5.30
CA LEU A 185 22.69 21.73 -4.81
C LEU A 185 23.65 21.98 -5.98
N ARG A 186 24.28 23.15 -5.99
CA ARG A 186 24.97 23.71 -7.16
C ARG A 186 26.45 23.95 -6.88
N LEU A 187 27.28 23.72 -7.89
CA LEU A 187 28.66 24.22 -7.89
C LEU A 187 28.67 25.71 -8.28
N ALA A 188 29.29 26.53 -7.44
CA ALA A 188 29.37 27.97 -7.64
C ALA A 188 30.05 28.33 -8.97
N ASP A 189 31.15 27.64 -9.26
CA ASP A 189 32.01 27.92 -10.40
C ASP A 189 31.90 26.80 -11.47
N PRO A 190 31.95 27.15 -12.77
CA PRO A 190 32.02 26.16 -13.84
C PRO A 190 33.28 25.29 -13.73
N LEU A 191 33.13 23.98 -13.96
CA LEU A 191 34.26 23.03 -13.95
C LEU A 191 34.31 22.26 -15.26
N LYS A 192 35.51 21.85 -15.67
CA LYS A 192 35.70 21.00 -16.86
C LYS A 192 35.41 19.53 -16.58
N ALA A 193 35.72 19.04 -15.39
CA ALA A 193 35.44 17.67 -14.96
C ALA A 193 35.36 17.59 -13.44
N GLY A 194 34.74 16.54 -12.90
CA GLY A 194 34.63 16.33 -11.47
C GLY A 194 33.73 15.15 -11.09
N SER A 195 33.61 14.94 -9.78
CA SER A 195 32.63 14.04 -9.18
C SER A 195 31.83 14.81 -8.12
N PHE A 196 30.52 14.67 -8.17
CA PHE A 196 29.59 15.27 -7.21
C PHE A 196 28.79 14.16 -6.53
N ARG A 197 28.94 14.02 -5.22
CA ARG A 197 28.34 12.92 -4.46
C ARG A 197 27.36 13.41 -3.40
N LEU A 198 26.21 12.76 -3.33
CA LEU A 198 25.25 12.82 -2.22
C LEU A 198 25.38 11.53 -1.42
N PHE A 199 25.69 11.63 -0.13
CA PHE A 199 25.61 10.54 0.83
C PHE A 199 24.39 10.77 1.73
N ILE A 200 23.42 9.86 1.68
CA ILE A 200 22.12 9.99 2.34
C ILE A 200 21.99 8.90 3.40
N GLU A 201 21.79 9.31 4.65
CA GLU A 201 21.60 8.39 5.78
C GLU A 201 20.37 8.81 6.61
N PRO A 202 19.59 7.85 7.13
CA PRO A 202 18.50 8.18 8.03
C PRO A 202 19.06 8.71 9.36
N GLU A 203 18.40 9.72 9.92
CA GLU A 203 18.80 10.32 11.22
C GLU A 203 18.76 9.30 12.36
N SER A 204 17.85 8.32 12.27
CA SER A 204 17.76 7.21 13.22
C SER A 204 17.31 5.93 12.52
N LYS A 205 17.57 4.77 13.12
CA LYS A 205 16.99 3.51 12.61
C LYS A 205 15.47 3.60 12.72
N PRO A 206 14.71 3.32 11.64
CA PRO A 206 13.26 3.20 11.75
C PRO A 206 12.95 2.17 12.84
N GLY A 207 12.15 2.56 13.84
CA GLY A 207 11.80 1.65 14.93
C GLY A 207 11.09 0.38 14.41
N PRO A 208 11.04 -0.72 15.17
CA PRO A 208 10.37 -1.95 14.74
C PRO A 208 8.92 -1.74 14.31
N ALA A 209 8.24 -0.76 14.91
CA ALA A 209 6.92 -0.34 14.48
C ALA A 209 6.94 0.19 13.04
N ALA A 210 7.92 1.04 12.66
CA ALA A 210 8.08 1.68 11.34
C ALA A 210 8.10 0.66 10.21
N LEU A 211 8.70 -0.50 10.48
CA LEU A 211 8.91 -1.58 9.52
C LEU A 211 7.76 -2.62 9.50
N ARG A 212 6.83 -2.60 10.47
CA ARG A 212 5.68 -3.52 10.46
C ARG A 212 4.75 -3.18 9.30
N ARG A 213 4.42 -4.18 8.48
CA ARG A 213 3.34 -4.10 7.49
C ARG A 213 2.05 -3.74 8.25
N LEU A 214 1.35 -2.70 7.78
CA LEU A 214 0.01 -2.45 8.28
C LEU A 214 -0.87 -3.68 7.96
N PRO A 215 -1.78 -4.05 8.88
CA PRO A 215 -2.73 -5.12 8.58
C PRO A 215 -3.51 -4.78 7.31
N GLU A 216 -3.79 -5.80 6.51
CA GLU A 216 -4.71 -5.69 5.38
C GLU A 216 -6.09 -5.27 5.87
N ILE A 217 -6.65 -4.21 5.29
CA ILE A 217 -8.02 -3.82 5.58
C ILE A 217 -8.95 -4.55 4.61
N VAL A 218 -9.88 -5.31 5.19
CA VAL A 218 -10.90 -6.08 4.49
C VAL A 218 -12.26 -5.41 4.70
N ALA A 219 -12.95 -5.06 3.62
CA ALA A 219 -14.26 -4.40 3.68
C ALA A 219 -15.36 -5.43 3.98
N HIS A 220 -15.82 -5.46 5.23
CA HIS A 220 -16.81 -6.40 5.74
C HIS A 220 -18.15 -6.21 5.03
N ARG A 221 -18.55 -7.21 4.22
CA ARG A 221 -19.73 -7.16 3.36
C ARG A 221 -19.71 -5.97 2.39
N GLY A 222 -18.51 -5.57 1.96
CA GLY A 222 -18.24 -4.32 1.23
C GLY A 222 -18.07 -3.10 2.14
N ALA A 223 -18.25 -1.89 1.60
CA ALA A 223 -18.28 -0.66 2.40
C ALA A 223 -19.63 -0.52 3.12
N SER A 224 -19.92 -1.47 4.01
CA SER A 224 -21.26 -1.71 4.56
C SER A 224 -21.73 -0.63 5.55
N ALA A 225 -20.85 0.25 6.02
CA ALA A 225 -21.28 1.47 6.71
C ALA A 225 -21.97 2.46 5.74
N GLU A 226 -21.45 2.61 4.52
CA GLU A 226 -21.91 3.58 3.52
C GLU A 226 -22.97 3.04 2.54
N ALA A 227 -22.87 1.75 2.19
CA ALA A 227 -23.70 1.07 1.18
C ALA A 227 -24.41 -0.16 1.78
N PRO A 228 -25.47 -0.70 1.15
CA PRO A 228 -26.17 -1.87 1.67
C PRO A 228 -25.24 -3.08 1.62
N GLU A 229 -25.04 -3.72 2.77
CA GLU A 229 -24.12 -4.86 2.90
C GLU A 229 -24.39 -5.96 1.86
N ASN A 230 -23.34 -6.67 1.44
CA ASN A 230 -23.45 -7.84 0.54
C ASN A 230 -24.11 -7.54 -0.82
N THR A 231 -23.99 -6.31 -1.32
CA THR A 231 -24.44 -5.89 -2.66
C THR A 231 -23.28 -5.52 -3.58
N LEU A 232 -23.52 -5.54 -4.89
CA LEU A 232 -22.55 -5.05 -5.86
C LEU A 232 -22.20 -3.58 -5.61
N ALA A 233 -23.17 -2.77 -5.17
CA ALA A 233 -22.93 -1.38 -4.78
C ALA A 233 -21.93 -1.23 -3.63
N ALA A 234 -22.04 -2.05 -2.57
CA ALA A 234 -21.11 -1.99 -1.45
C ALA A 234 -19.68 -2.42 -1.83
N PHE A 235 -19.55 -3.40 -2.72
CA PHE A 235 -18.23 -3.81 -3.22
C PHE A 235 -17.60 -2.74 -4.11
N ARG A 236 -18.36 -2.16 -5.06
CA ARG A 236 -17.89 -1.05 -5.89
C ARG A 236 -17.47 0.15 -5.05
N THR A 237 -18.28 0.52 -4.06
CA THR A 237 -17.97 1.62 -3.13
C THR A 237 -16.64 1.37 -2.40
N ALA A 238 -16.39 0.16 -1.91
CA ALA A 238 -15.11 -0.18 -1.28
C ALA A 238 -13.91 -0.04 -2.23
N PHE A 239 -14.03 -0.55 -3.47
CA PHE A 239 -12.97 -0.45 -4.47
C PHE A 239 -12.70 0.99 -4.91
N GLU A 240 -13.74 1.80 -5.12
CA GLU A 240 -13.64 3.23 -5.44
C GLU A 240 -12.98 4.03 -4.32
N GLN A 241 -13.21 3.62 -3.07
CA GLN A 241 -12.50 4.13 -1.91
C GLN A 241 -11.04 3.64 -1.83
N GLY A 242 -10.55 2.84 -2.79
CA GLY A 242 -9.17 2.32 -2.84
C GLY A 242 -8.92 1.11 -1.93
N ILE A 243 -9.97 0.49 -1.39
CA ILE A 243 -9.82 -0.73 -0.59
C ILE A 243 -9.60 -1.90 -1.55
N ARG A 244 -8.56 -2.69 -1.31
CA ARG A 244 -8.18 -3.77 -2.22
C ARG A 244 -8.98 -5.04 -2.01
N THR A 245 -9.48 -5.28 -0.79
CA THR A 245 -10.08 -6.56 -0.41
C THR A 245 -11.47 -6.34 0.16
N VAL A 246 -12.46 -7.01 -0.43
CA VAL A 246 -13.82 -7.09 0.12
C VAL A 246 -14.02 -8.45 0.77
N GLU A 247 -14.94 -8.51 1.71
CA GLU A 247 -15.48 -9.74 2.26
C GLU A 247 -16.97 -9.81 1.90
N LEU A 248 -17.46 -11.02 1.70
CA LEU A 248 -18.86 -11.31 1.42
C LEU A 248 -19.27 -12.65 2.03
N ASP A 249 -20.57 -12.80 2.29
CA ASP A 249 -21.16 -13.99 2.88
C ASP A 249 -21.95 -14.80 1.84
N VAL A 250 -21.83 -16.13 1.83
CA VAL A 250 -22.45 -17.01 0.82
C VAL A 250 -23.37 -18.05 1.45
N TRP A 251 -24.58 -18.14 0.89
CA TRP A 251 -25.54 -19.23 1.05
C TRP A 251 -25.82 -19.91 -0.29
N LEU A 252 -26.41 -21.11 -0.25
CA LEU A 252 -26.97 -21.75 -1.44
C LEU A 252 -28.48 -21.50 -1.54
N THR A 253 -28.97 -21.25 -2.75
CA THR A 253 -30.41 -21.30 -3.06
C THR A 253 -30.95 -22.73 -3.00
N SER A 254 -32.27 -22.91 -3.16
CA SER A 254 -32.86 -24.27 -3.28
C SER A 254 -32.32 -25.08 -4.47
N GLU A 255 -31.82 -24.38 -5.49
CA GLU A 255 -31.20 -24.96 -6.69
C GLU A 255 -29.67 -25.15 -6.54
N GLY A 256 -29.09 -24.88 -5.37
CA GLY A 256 -27.67 -25.03 -5.12
C GLY A 256 -26.80 -23.90 -5.70
N ILE A 257 -27.39 -22.76 -6.07
CA ILE A 257 -26.65 -21.63 -6.64
C ILE A 257 -26.09 -20.76 -5.50
N PRO A 258 -24.78 -20.45 -5.48
CA PRO A 258 -24.21 -19.56 -4.46
C PRO A 258 -24.70 -18.11 -4.60
N VAL A 259 -25.38 -17.60 -3.57
CA VAL A 259 -25.87 -16.21 -3.46
C VAL A 259 -25.28 -15.49 -2.26
N VAL A 260 -25.19 -14.17 -2.38
CA VAL A 260 -24.48 -13.31 -1.44
C VAL A 260 -25.44 -12.69 -0.43
N SER A 261 -25.38 -13.15 0.82
CA SER A 261 -26.20 -12.68 1.94
C SER A 261 -25.60 -13.14 3.26
N HIS A 262 -25.70 -12.30 4.31
CA HIS A 262 -25.25 -12.70 5.64
C HIS A 262 -26.21 -13.71 6.29
N ASP A 263 -27.48 -13.35 6.34
CA ASP A 263 -28.51 -14.14 7.01
C ASP A 263 -29.06 -15.19 6.04
N GLY A 264 -29.42 -16.37 6.56
CA GLY A 264 -30.16 -17.38 5.78
C GLY A 264 -31.62 -16.99 5.51
N SER A 265 -32.10 -15.90 6.12
CA SER A 265 -33.41 -15.29 5.89
C SER A 265 -33.26 -13.92 5.25
N THR A 266 -34.17 -13.56 4.32
CA THR A 266 -34.14 -12.26 3.63
C THR A 266 -34.82 -11.13 4.41
N GLU A 267 -35.43 -11.42 5.57
CA GLU A 267 -36.32 -10.51 6.29
C GLU A 267 -35.65 -9.18 6.67
N ARG A 268 -34.42 -9.21 7.18
CA ARG A 268 -33.73 -8.00 7.65
C ARG A 268 -33.38 -7.03 6.52
N THR A 269 -32.94 -7.54 5.36
CA THR A 269 -32.42 -6.72 4.26
C THR A 269 -33.46 -6.41 3.19
N SER A 270 -34.54 -7.20 3.09
CA SER A 270 -35.60 -6.96 2.09
C SER A 270 -36.95 -6.57 2.69
N GLY A 271 -37.19 -6.89 3.97
CA GLY A 271 -38.51 -6.82 4.60
C GLY A 271 -39.40 -8.02 4.28
N GLU A 272 -39.00 -8.90 3.35
CA GLU A 272 -39.72 -10.13 3.00
C GLU A 272 -39.05 -11.34 3.65
N LYS A 273 -39.84 -12.25 4.22
CA LYS A 273 -39.34 -13.41 4.96
C LYS A 273 -39.28 -14.66 4.08
N LEU A 274 -38.19 -14.80 3.33
CA LEU A 274 -37.86 -16.01 2.57
C LEU A 274 -36.63 -16.69 3.17
N THR A 275 -36.63 -18.02 3.22
CA THR A 275 -35.45 -18.82 3.58
C THR A 275 -34.65 -19.09 2.31
N ILE A 276 -33.40 -18.62 2.25
CA ILE A 276 -32.57 -18.67 1.04
C ILE A 276 -32.43 -20.10 0.51
N GLN A 277 -32.10 -21.06 1.39
CA GLN A 277 -31.94 -22.47 1.02
C GLN A 277 -33.22 -23.15 0.52
N ALA A 278 -34.39 -22.54 0.73
CA ALA A 278 -35.68 -23.05 0.25
C ALA A 278 -36.23 -22.26 -0.95
N THR A 279 -35.51 -21.25 -1.43
CA THR A 279 -36.02 -20.30 -2.43
C THR A 279 -35.18 -20.33 -3.71
N PRO A 280 -35.80 -20.40 -4.91
CA PRO A 280 -35.09 -20.31 -6.20
C PRO A 280 -34.43 -18.95 -6.41
N LEU A 281 -33.35 -18.92 -7.19
CA LEU A 281 -32.58 -17.68 -7.44
C LEU A 281 -33.48 -16.57 -8.03
N ALA A 282 -34.32 -16.94 -9.00
CA ALA A 282 -35.16 -16.00 -9.72
C ALA A 282 -36.10 -15.20 -8.78
N GLN A 283 -36.58 -15.83 -7.70
CA GLN A 283 -37.42 -15.18 -6.69
C GLN A 283 -36.59 -14.31 -5.76
N LEU A 284 -35.42 -14.77 -5.30
CA LEU A 284 -34.51 -13.97 -4.46
C LEU A 284 -34.05 -12.70 -5.17
N GLN A 285 -33.80 -12.76 -6.49
CA GLN A 285 -33.40 -11.60 -7.28
C GLN A 285 -34.53 -10.58 -7.54
N GLN A 286 -35.79 -10.90 -7.23
CA GLN A 286 -36.88 -9.91 -7.23
C GLN A 286 -36.88 -9.02 -5.98
N LEU A 287 -36.17 -9.41 -4.93
CA LEU A 287 -36.12 -8.65 -3.69
C LEU A 287 -35.27 -7.38 -3.85
N ASP A 288 -35.70 -6.32 -3.18
CA ASP A 288 -34.90 -5.11 -3.02
C ASP A 288 -34.14 -5.19 -1.70
N VAL A 289 -32.84 -5.46 -1.78
CA VAL A 289 -31.94 -5.62 -0.63
C VAL A 289 -31.16 -4.34 -0.33
N GLY A 290 -31.50 -3.22 -0.97
CA GLY A 290 -30.84 -1.94 -0.79
C GLY A 290 -31.66 -0.91 -0.04
N ARG A 291 -32.99 -0.91 -0.21
CA ARG A 291 -33.90 0.12 0.35
C ARG A 291 -33.75 0.34 1.86
N TRP A 292 -33.50 -0.72 2.62
CA TRP A 292 -33.36 -0.67 4.08
C TRP A 292 -32.19 0.22 4.51
N LYS A 293 -31.16 0.35 3.66
CA LYS A 293 -29.99 1.21 3.91
C LYS A 293 -30.27 2.67 3.58
N GLY A 294 -31.23 2.94 2.68
CA GLY A 294 -31.66 4.29 2.33
C GLY A 294 -32.17 4.39 0.89
N ALA A 295 -32.97 5.43 0.62
CA ALA A 295 -33.67 5.61 -0.65
C ALA A 295 -32.76 5.61 -1.89
N ARG A 296 -31.50 6.09 -1.77
CA ARG A 296 -30.53 6.10 -2.88
C ARG A 296 -30.13 4.70 -3.37
N TRP A 297 -30.37 3.68 -2.55
CA TRP A 297 -30.00 2.29 -2.83
C TRP A 297 -31.20 1.44 -3.21
N GLN A 298 -32.38 2.05 -3.40
CA GLN A 298 -33.58 1.36 -3.83
C GLN A 298 -33.32 0.63 -5.15
N GLY A 299 -33.69 -0.65 -5.20
CA GLY A 299 -33.54 -1.51 -6.38
C GLY A 299 -32.24 -2.32 -6.44
N GLU A 300 -31.33 -2.19 -5.47
CA GLU A 300 -30.20 -3.13 -5.35
C GLU A 300 -30.75 -4.55 -5.13
N ARG A 301 -30.17 -5.51 -5.86
CA ARG A 301 -30.59 -6.92 -5.88
C ARG A 301 -29.58 -7.80 -5.15
N MET A 302 -30.05 -8.94 -4.66
CA MET A 302 -29.19 -9.98 -4.09
C MET A 302 -28.24 -10.51 -5.18
N PRO A 303 -26.91 -10.35 -5.04
CA PRO A 303 -25.96 -10.85 -6.01
C PRO A 303 -25.80 -12.38 -5.91
N THR A 304 -25.50 -13.02 -7.02
CA THR A 304 -24.82 -14.32 -7.03
C THR A 304 -23.34 -14.13 -6.70
N LEU A 305 -22.67 -15.20 -6.26
CA LEU A 305 -21.22 -15.18 -6.07
C LEU A 305 -20.49 -14.86 -7.40
N ALA A 306 -20.99 -15.39 -8.53
CA ALA A 306 -20.40 -15.14 -9.84
C ALA A 306 -20.42 -13.65 -10.21
N GLU A 307 -21.54 -12.96 -9.98
CA GLU A 307 -21.66 -11.51 -10.22
C GLU A 307 -20.73 -10.71 -9.31
N ALA A 308 -20.55 -11.11 -8.05
CA ALA A 308 -19.63 -10.46 -7.13
C ALA A 308 -18.16 -10.65 -7.55
N LEU A 309 -17.76 -11.87 -7.94
CA LEU A 309 -16.40 -12.17 -8.40
C LEU A 309 -16.06 -11.45 -9.71
N ALA A 310 -17.04 -11.17 -10.57
CA ALA A 310 -16.85 -10.40 -11.79
C ALA A 310 -16.33 -8.96 -11.54
N LEU A 311 -16.45 -8.42 -10.31
CA LEU A 311 -15.89 -7.12 -9.94
C LEU A 311 -14.38 -7.13 -9.65
N LEU A 312 -13.74 -8.29 -9.59
CA LEU A 312 -12.34 -8.47 -9.19
C LEU A 312 -11.35 -8.26 -10.34
N HIS A 313 -11.35 -7.07 -10.93
CA HIS A 313 -10.31 -6.64 -11.87
C HIS A 313 -8.98 -6.30 -11.17
N ASP A 314 -7.89 -6.18 -11.92
CA ASP A 314 -6.56 -5.78 -11.44
C ASP A 314 -6.01 -6.63 -10.27
N ASP A 315 -5.73 -6.00 -9.11
CA ASP A 315 -5.16 -6.63 -7.92
C ASP A 315 -6.18 -6.81 -6.77
N ARG A 316 -7.47 -6.54 -7.02
CA ARG A 316 -8.58 -6.68 -6.07
C ARG A 316 -8.67 -8.08 -5.48
N ARG A 317 -9.16 -8.26 -4.26
CA ARG A 317 -9.27 -9.57 -3.61
C ARG A 317 -10.62 -9.74 -2.95
N CYS A 318 -10.98 -10.99 -2.68
CA CYS A 318 -12.24 -11.32 -2.02
C CYS A 318 -12.03 -12.37 -0.93
N PHE A 319 -12.60 -12.10 0.24
CA PHE A 319 -12.85 -13.10 1.27
C PHE A 319 -14.28 -13.59 1.07
N ILE A 320 -14.47 -14.90 1.02
CA ILE A 320 -15.74 -15.56 0.76
C ILE A 320 -16.08 -16.35 2.02
N GLU A 321 -16.97 -15.82 2.86
CA GLU A 321 -17.48 -16.55 4.00
C GLU A 321 -18.54 -17.55 3.55
N VAL A 322 -18.27 -18.84 3.72
CA VAL A 322 -19.27 -19.88 3.46
C VAL A 322 -20.08 -20.10 4.75
N LYS A 323 -21.34 -19.66 4.73
CA LYS A 323 -22.28 -19.77 5.87
C LYS A 323 -22.97 -21.13 5.95
N ALA A 324 -23.15 -21.77 4.79
CA ALA A 324 -23.72 -23.11 4.68
C ALA A 324 -22.71 -24.21 5.14
N GLY A 325 -23.16 -25.46 5.17
CA GLY A 325 -22.30 -26.59 5.54
C GLY A 325 -21.40 -27.07 4.39
N PRO A 326 -20.74 -28.22 4.55
CA PRO A 326 -19.85 -28.82 3.54
C PRO A 326 -20.49 -29.01 2.15
N GLU A 327 -21.81 -29.08 2.06
CA GLU A 327 -22.56 -29.13 0.80
C GLU A 327 -22.31 -27.91 -0.12
N ALA A 328 -21.87 -26.78 0.43
CA ALA A 328 -21.55 -25.59 -0.34
C ALA A 328 -20.15 -25.60 -0.96
N VAL A 329 -19.27 -26.53 -0.56
CA VAL A 329 -17.87 -26.54 -1.01
C VAL A 329 -17.77 -26.69 -2.52
N ASP A 330 -18.46 -27.67 -3.11
CA ASP A 330 -18.39 -27.92 -4.55
C ASP A 330 -19.07 -26.81 -5.38
N PRO A 331 -20.30 -26.35 -5.06
CA PRO A 331 -20.90 -25.22 -5.78
C PRO A 331 -20.06 -23.94 -5.74
N VAL A 332 -19.49 -23.61 -4.58
CA VAL A 332 -18.62 -22.43 -4.44
C VAL A 332 -17.32 -22.61 -5.21
N ALA A 333 -16.69 -23.79 -5.12
CA ALA A 333 -15.45 -24.08 -5.86
C ALA A 333 -15.66 -24.00 -7.38
N GLN A 334 -16.77 -24.50 -7.89
CA GLN A 334 -17.12 -24.41 -9.32
C GLN A 334 -17.26 -22.96 -9.78
N VAL A 335 -17.92 -22.09 -9.00
CA VAL A 335 -18.01 -20.65 -9.32
C VAL A 335 -16.64 -19.98 -9.27
N ILE A 336 -15.80 -20.33 -8.29
CA ILE A 336 -14.42 -19.81 -8.20
C ILE A 336 -13.62 -20.19 -9.45
N GLU A 337 -13.64 -21.46 -9.87
CA GLU A 337 -12.91 -21.95 -11.05
C GLU A 337 -13.43 -21.28 -12.34
N ALA A 338 -14.75 -21.17 -12.49
CA ALA A 338 -15.37 -20.55 -13.65
C ALA A 338 -15.13 -19.03 -13.74
N SER A 339 -14.84 -18.36 -12.62
CA SER A 339 -14.65 -16.91 -12.58
C SER A 339 -13.42 -16.40 -13.34
N GLY A 340 -12.41 -17.26 -13.55
CA GLY A 340 -11.11 -16.87 -14.11
C GLY A 340 -10.27 -15.97 -13.19
N VAL A 341 -10.73 -15.68 -11.96
CA VAL A 341 -9.97 -14.90 -10.98
C VAL A 341 -8.79 -15.75 -10.47
N PRO A 342 -7.55 -15.22 -10.47
CA PRO A 342 -6.41 -15.94 -9.90
C PRO A 342 -6.70 -16.41 -8.47
N LEU A 343 -6.59 -17.71 -8.21
CA LEU A 343 -6.95 -18.33 -6.92
C LEU A 343 -6.22 -17.69 -5.73
N THR A 344 -5.01 -17.17 -5.94
CA THR A 344 -4.22 -16.46 -4.93
C THR A 344 -4.83 -15.12 -4.49
N ARG A 345 -5.86 -14.62 -5.19
CA ARG A 345 -6.62 -13.40 -4.85
C ARG A 345 -7.89 -13.70 -4.05
N LEU A 346 -8.19 -14.98 -3.83
CA LEU A 346 -9.36 -15.44 -3.12
C LEU A 346 -8.98 -16.07 -1.78
N THR A 347 -9.86 -15.92 -0.81
CA THR A 347 -9.73 -16.54 0.50
C THR A 347 -11.10 -17.02 0.93
N VAL A 348 -11.23 -18.30 1.26
CA VAL A 348 -12.46 -18.85 1.83
C VAL A 348 -12.36 -18.84 3.33
N ILE A 349 -13.39 -18.35 4.01
CA ILE A 349 -13.47 -18.31 5.46
C ILE A 349 -14.75 -19.01 5.91
N SER A 350 -14.73 -19.67 7.08
CA SER A 350 -15.95 -20.26 7.66
C SER A 350 -15.74 -20.55 9.13
N PHE A 351 -16.83 -20.52 9.91
CA PHE A 351 -16.88 -21.08 11.26
C PHE A 351 -16.97 -22.61 11.26
N ASN A 352 -17.34 -23.21 10.12
CA ASN A 352 -17.43 -24.64 9.95
C ASN A 352 -16.06 -25.21 9.54
N GLU A 353 -15.42 -25.95 10.44
CA GLU A 353 -14.10 -26.53 10.23
C GLU A 353 -14.06 -27.54 9.06
N ASP A 354 -15.17 -28.24 8.80
CA ASP A 354 -15.27 -29.19 7.69
C ASP A 354 -15.28 -28.46 6.35
N VAL A 355 -15.94 -27.30 6.28
CA VAL A 355 -15.93 -26.43 5.08
C VAL A 355 -14.52 -25.93 4.80
N VAL A 356 -13.81 -25.44 5.82
CA VAL A 356 -12.42 -24.95 5.69
C VAL A 356 -11.51 -26.07 5.19
N GLY A 357 -11.54 -27.23 5.84
CA GLY A 357 -10.71 -28.37 5.47
C GLY A 357 -11.06 -28.95 4.10
N ALA A 358 -12.34 -29.05 3.76
CA ALA A 358 -12.78 -29.54 2.46
C ALA A 358 -12.41 -28.58 1.32
N MET A 359 -12.58 -27.27 1.52
CA MET A 359 -12.17 -26.27 0.54
C MET A 359 -10.65 -26.28 0.33
N LYS A 360 -9.85 -26.41 1.40
CA LYS A 360 -8.39 -26.49 1.29
C LYS A 360 -7.95 -27.71 0.48
N ARG A 361 -8.63 -28.84 0.61
CA ARG A 361 -8.39 -30.04 -0.21
C ARG A 361 -8.85 -29.85 -1.66
N ARG A 362 -10.01 -29.22 -1.88
CA ARG A 362 -10.61 -29.05 -3.21
C ARG A 362 -9.90 -28.00 -4.07
N LEU A 363 -9.42 -26.92 -3.47
CA LEU A 363 -8.69 -25.82 -4.11
C LEU A 363 -7.47 -25.39 -3.27
N PRO A 364 -6.36 -26.15 -3.26
CA PRO A 364 -5.21 -25.89 -2.39
C PRO A 364 -4.55 -24.51 -2.55
N ALA A 365 -4.68 -23.91 -3.75
CA ALA A 365 -4.16 -22.59 -4.07
C ALA A 365 -5.03 -21.43 -3.54
N VAL A 366 -6.30 -21.69 -3.20
CA VAL A 366 -7.16 -20.73 -2.49
C VAL A 366 -6.77 -20.78 -1.02
N LYS A 367 -6.54 -19.60 -0.42
CA LYS A 367 -6.28 -19.53 1.02
C LYS A 367 -7.55 -19.85 1.80
N THR A 368 -7.40 -20.49 2.94
CA THR A 368 -8.52 -20.79 3.84
C THR A 368 -8.26 -20.24 5.24
N GLN A 369 -9.30 -19.73 5.90
CA GLN A 369 -9.20 -19.27 7.28
C GLN A 369 -10.29 -19.85 8.16
N TYR A 370 -9.91 -20.24 9.36
CA TYR A 370 -10.86 -20.72 10.37
C TYR A 370 -11.40 -19.55 11.20
N LEU A 371 -12.72 -19.32 11.14
CA LEU A 371 -13.38 -18.30 11.94
C LEU A 371 -13.67 -18.82 13.34
N ALA A 372 -13.36 -18.00 14.34
CA ALA A 372 -13.67 -18.32 15.73
C ALA A 372 -14.09 -17.09 16.53
N ALA A 373 -15.02 -17.29 17.46
CA ALA A 373 -15.38 -16.29 18.46
C ALA A 373 -14.95 -16.79 19.84
N PHE A 374 -14.44 -15.87 20.64
CA PHE A 374 -14.12 -16.14 22.04
C PHE A 374 -15.34 -15.85 22.91
N ARG A 375 -15.56 -16.71 23.90
CA ARG A 375 -16.50 -16.48 25.00
C ARG A 375 -15.78 -16.69 26.32
N LYS A 376 -16.28 -16.09 27.39
CA LYS A 376 -15.84 -16.43 28.74
C LYS A 376 -16.68 -17.59 29.26
N ASP A 377 -16.04 -18.55 29.91
CA ASP A 377 -16.74 -19.56 30.70
C ASP A 377 -17.24 -18.98 32.03
N ASP A 378 -17.89 -19.82 32.84
CA ASP A 378 -18.44 -19.45 34.14
C ASP A 378 -17.37 -19.01 35.15
N HIS A 379 -16.09 -19.32 34.88
CA HIS A 379 -14.93 -18.93 35.69
C HIS A 379 -14.20 -17.70 35.13
N GLY A 380 -14.71 -17.11 34.03
CA GLY A 380 -14.15 -15.93 33.39
C GLY A 380 -12.96 -16.20 32.47
N ALA A 381 -12.60 -17.47 32.25
CA ALA A 381 -11.54 -17.89 31.33
C ALA A 381 -12.03 -17.87 29.89
N TRP A 382 -11.15 -17.54 28.95
CA TRP A 382 -11.49 -17.48 27.53
C TRP A 382 -11.53 -18.87 26.91
N THR A 383 -12.60 -19.19 26.19
CA THR A 383 -12.73 -20.40 25.39
C THR A 383 -13.18 -20.05 23.95
N PRO A 384 -12.62 -20.69 22.91
CA PRO A 384 -11.46 -21.59 22.96
C PRO A 384 -10.16 -20.86 23.36
N GLU A 385 -9.18 -21.60 23.87
CA GLU A 385 -7.85 -21.03 24.06
C GLU A 385 -7.13 -20.88 22.71
N TRP A 386 -6.09 -20.05 22.67
CA TRP A 386 -5.29 -19.89 21.45
C TRP A 386 -4.63 -21.20 20.99
N ASP A 387 -4.35 -22.11 21.92
CA ASP A 387 -3.71 -23.39 21.62
C ASP A 387 -4.66 -24.33 20.91
N ASP A 388 -5.91 -24.36 21.37
CA ASP A 388 -6.99 -25.10 20.72
C ASP A 388 -7.24 -24.56 19.32
N LEU A 389 -7.27 -23.23 19.16
CA LEU A 389 -7.42 -22.59 17.85
C LEU A 389 -6.28 -22.94 16.91
N VAL A 390 -5.03 -22.89 17.37
CA VAL A 390 -3.85 -23.24 16.57
C VAL A 390 -3.87 -24.73 16.22
N ALA A 391 -4.17 -25.61 17.18
CA ALA A 391 -4.26 -27.05 16.95
C ALA A 391 -5.35 -27.37 15.92
N LYS A 392 -6.52 -26.77 16.06
CA LYS A 392 -7.65 -26.94 15.15
C LYS A 392 -7.35 -26.43 13.74
N ALA A 393 -6.83 -25.21 13.62
CA ALA A 393 -6.47 -24.62 12.33
C ALA A 393 -5.44 -25.48 11.59
N ARG A 394 -4.45 -26.04 12.32
CA ARG A 394 -3.47 -26.97 11.73
C ARG A 394 -4.08 -28.30 11.31
N SER A 395 -4.99 -28.88 12.10
CA SER A 395 -5.60 -30.17 11.77
C SER A 395 -6.43 -30.12 10.48
N ILE A 396 -7.03 -28.96 10.19
CA ILE A 396 -7.78 -28.71 8.95
C ILE A 396 -6.96 -28.02 7.86
N GLN A 397 -5.65 -27.84 8.08
CA GLN A 397 -4.71 -27.21 7.15
C GLN A 397 -5.09 -25.77 6.73
N ALA A 398 -5.77 -25.03 7.61
CA ALA A 398 -6.07 -23.63 7.40
C ALA A 398 -4.77 -22.81 7.27
N ASP A 399 -4.82 -21.72 6.48
CA ASP A 399 -3.69 -20.80 6.30
C ASP A 399 -3.67 -19.70 7.38
N ALA A 400 -4.81 -19.45 8.02
CA ALA A 400 -4.94 -18.45 9.08
C ALA A 400 -6.10 -18.73 10.04
N ILE A 401 -6.04 -18.08 11.20
CA ILE A 401 -7.14 -17.97 12.17
C ILE A 401 -7.74 -16.57 12.05
N ASN A 402 -9.06 -16.47 12.06
CA ASN A 402 -9.77 -15.20 11.93
C ASN A 402 -10.77 -15.02 13.08
N VAL A 403 -10.47 -14.12 14.02
CA VAL A 403 -11.14 -14.09 15.33
C VAL A 403 -11.91 -12.82 15.61
N HIS A 404 -12.94 -12.93 16.45
CA HIS A 404 -13.67 -11.76 16.93
C HIS A 404 -12.78 -10.81 17.77
N TYR A 405 -12.87 -9.50 17.54
CA TYR A 405 -12.02 -8.45 18.13
C TYR A 405 -12.09 -8.36 19.66
N GLY A 406 -13.18 -8.86 20.24
CA GLY A 406 -13.42 -8.88 21.68
C GLY A 406 -12.58 -9.91 22.44
N GLY A 407 -11.87 -10.80 21.74
CA GLY A 407 -11.02 -11.82 22.35
C GLY A 407 -9.67 -11.33 22.90
N PRO A 408 -8.92 -12.23 23.57
CA PRO A 408 -7.59 -11.96 24.13
C PRO A 408 -6.52 -11.89 23.04
N ILE A 409 -6.58 -10.87 22.18
CA ILE A 409 -5.66 -10.67 21.05
C ILE A 409 -4.45 -9.87 21.53
N THR A 410 -3.31 -10.55 21.69
CA THR A 410 -2.04 -10.00 22.17
C THR A 410 -0.90 -10.31 21.20
N ALA A 411 0.22 -9.58 21.32
CA ALA A 411 1.41 -9.86 20.52
C ALA A 411 1.95 -11.29 20.75
N GLU A 412 1.73 -11.86 21.92
CA GLU A 412 2.09 -13.25 22.22
C GLU A 412 1.23 -14.25 21.47
N SER A 413 -0.10 -14.08 21.52
CA SER A 413 -1.02 -14.95 20.78
C SER A 413 -0.75 -14.95 19.27
N VAL A 414 -0.48 -13.78 18.69
CA VAL A 414 -0.11 -13.63 17.28
C VAL A 414 1.21 -14.32 16.97
N ARG A 415 2.23 -14.16 17.83
CA ARG A 415 3.51 -14.88 17.67
C ARG A 415 3.32 -16.39 17.71
N ARG A 416 2.44 -16.89 18.59
CA ARG A 416 2.15 -18.31 18.73
C ARG A 416 1.52 -18.89 17.47
N ALA A 417 0.51 -18.22 16.90
CA ALA A 417 -0.08 -18.61 15.62
C ALA A 417 0.94 -18.57 14.47
N ARG A 418 1.77 -17.53 14.40
CA ARG A 418 2.82 -17.42 13.37
C ARG A 418 3.88 -18.51 13.47
N ALA A 419 4.30 -18.89 14.69
CA ALA A 419 5.24 -19.99 14.89
C ALA A 419 4.69 -21.33 14.38
N ALA A 420 3.36 -21.47 14.31
CA ALA A 420 2.66 -22.59 13.70
C ALA A 420 2.42 -22.44 12.18
N GLY A 421 2.93 -21.38 11.54
CA GLY A 421 2.75 -21.10 10.12
C GLY A 421 1.40 -20.45 9.76
N LEU A 422 0.64 -19.99 10.75
CA LEU A 422 -0.70 -19.42 10.55
C LEU A 422 -0.67 -17.89 10.54
N GLY A 423 -1.49 -17.28 9.68
CA GLY A 423 -1.85 -15.87 9.78
C GLY A 423 -2.89 -15.61 10.88
N VAL A 424 -3.03 -14.35 11.29
CA VAL A 424 -4.08 -13.92 12.24
C VAL A 424 -4.85 -12.73 11.70
N PHE A 425 -6.16 -12.90 11.55
CA PHE A 425 -7.10 -11.85 11.12
C PHE A 425 -8.10 -11.56 12.24
N VAL A 426 -8.68 -10.35 12.22
CA VAL A 426 -9.61 -9.91 13.26
C VAL A 426 -10.84 -9.25 12.65
N TRP A 427 -12.03 -9.62 13.12
CA TRP A 427 -13.33 -9.06 12.72
C TRP A 427 -14.20 -8.76 13.95
N THR A 428 -15.22 -7.91 13.89
CA THR A 428 -15.33 -6.75 13.01
C THR A 428 -14.89 -5.52 13.80
N VAL A 429 -13.90 -4.79 13.28
CA VAL A 429 -13.34 -3.62 13.96
C VAL A 429 -13.76 -2.37 13.22
N ASP A 430 -14.41 -1.43 13.90
CA ASP A 430 -14.91 -0.18 13.28
C ASP A 430 -14.37 1.11 13.93
N ASP A 431 -13.66 0.97 15.05
CA ASP A 431 -13.07 2.08 15.78
C ASP A 431 -11.53 2.04 15.74
N LEU A 432 -10.93 3.23 15.83
CA LEU A 432 -9.48 3.40 15.68
C LEU A 432 -8.70 2.80 16.87
N ALA A 433 -9.24 2.87 18.09
CA ALA A 433 -8.53 2.40 19.27
C ALA A 433 -8.36 0.88 19.24
N THR A 434 -9.43 0.15 18.89
CA THR A 434 -9.38 -1.30 18.67
C THR A 434 -8.46 -1.64 17.51
N ALA A 435 -8.57 -0.94 16.38
CA ALA A 435 -7.73 -1.17 15.21
C ALA A 435 -6.23 -1.00 15.54
N GLN A 436 -5.87 0.03 16.31
CA GLN A 436 -4.51 0.25 16.78
C GLN A 436 -4.04 -0.84 17.74
N ARG A 437 -4.88 -1.25 18.70
CA ARG A 437 -4.56 -2.32 19.64
C ARG A 437 -4.23 -3.63 18.91
N VAL A 438 -5.07 -4.06 17.97
CA VAL A 438 -4.85 -5.32 17.25
C VAL A 438 -3.72 -5.19 16.22
N ALA A 439 -3.54 -4.03 15.57
CA ALA A 439 -2.39 -3.77 14.73
C ALA A 439 -1.07 -3.80 15.52
N ALA A 440 -1.07 -3.30 16.77
CA ALA A 440 0.08 -3.37 17.67
C ALA A 440 0.36 -4.81 18.15
N ALA A 441 -0.67 -5.64 18.32
CA ALA A 441 -0.50 -7.09 18.50
C ALA A 441 0.16 -7.75 17.28
N GLY A 442 0.04 -7.13 16.10
CA GLY A 442 0.72 -7.54 14.88
C GLY A 442 -0.11 -8.48 14.02
N VAL A 443 -1.44 -8.34 14.00
CA VAL A 443 -2.35 -9.11 13.14
C VAL A 443 -2.08 -8.83 11.66
N ASP A 444 -2.40 -9.80 10.79
CA ASP A 444 -2.21 -9.72 9.34
C ASP A 444 -3.32 -8.96 8.62
N GLY A 445 -4.53 -8.95 9.17
CA GLY A 445 -5.65 -8.20 8.61
C GLY A 445 -6.74 -7.86 9.60
N ILE A 446 -7.51 -6.84 9.26
CA ILE A 446 -8.64 -6.31 10.02
C ILE A 446 -9.83 -6.21 9.06
N THR A 447 -10.93 -6.86 9.42
CA THR A 447 -12.22 -6.78 8.72
C THR A 447 -13.07 -5.68 9.37
N SER A 448 -13.61 -4.77 8.56
CA SER A 448 -14.29 -3.55 9.04
C SER A 448 -15.47 -3.16 8.16
N ASN A 449 -16.55 -2.66 8.77
CA ASN A 449 -17.65 -2.00 8.08
C ASN A 449 -17.26 -0.61 7.56
N ARG A 450 -16.23 0.01 8.14
CA ARG A 450 -15.74 1.37 7.83
C ARG A 450 -14.33 1.34 7.24
N PRO A 451 -14.09 0.61 6.14
CA PRO A 451 -12.74 0.27 5.69
C PRO A 451 -11.92 1.49 5.24
N ALA A 452 -12.54 2.46 4.56
CA ALA A 452 -11.87 3.71 4.15
C ALA A 452 -11.41 4.55 5.35
N TYR A 453 -12.28 4.70 6.35
CA TYR A 453 -11.98 5.43 7.58
C TYR A 453 -10.80 4.79 8.31
N LEU A 454 -10.82 3.47 8.53
CA LEU A 454 -9.73 2.80 9.23
C LEU A 454 -8.42 2.85 8.46
N ARG A 455 -8.44 2.64 7.13
CA ARG A 455 -7.22 2.74 6.31
C ARG A 455 -6.57 4.11 6.42
N ALA A 456 -7.37 5.18 6.33
CA ALA A 456 -6.88 6.55 6.46
C ALA A 456 -6.37 6.83 7.88
N ALA A 457 -7.11 6.43 8.91
CA ALA A 457 -6.78 6.71 10.30
C ALA A 457 -5.51 5.98 10.77
N LEU A 458 -5.37 4.68 10.45
CA LEU A 458 -4.14 3.93 10.74
C LEU A 458 -2.92 4.48 9.99
N GLY A 459 -3.11 5.06 8.81
CA GLY A 459 -2.05 5.77 8.09
C GLY A 459 -1.60 7.08 8.77
N ARG A 460 -2.53 7.83 9.38
CA ARG A 460 -2.27 9.16 9.98
C ARG A 460 -1.65 9.12 11.38
N THR A 461 -2.13 8.26 12.28
CA THR A 461 -1.72 8.32 13.71
C THR A 461 -0.24 7.99 13.93
N ARG A 462 0.38 7.29 12.97
CA ARG A 462 1.80 7.00 12.98
C ARG A 462 2.68 8.24 12.72
N ALA A 463 2.16 9.22 11.98
CA ALA A 463 2.85 10.49 11.75
C ALA A 463 2.85 11.39 13.01
N ALA A 464 2.00 11.09 14.00
CA ALA A 464 1.75 11.91 15.18
C ALA A 464 2.19 11.26 16.51
N ALA A 465 3.04 10.22 16.48
CA ALA A 465 3.48 9.56 17.72
C ALA A 465 4.16 10.57 18.68
N PRO A 466 3.87 10.55 20.00
CA PRO A 466 4.24 11.63 20.90
C PRO A 466 5.75 11.66 21.15
N LYS A 467 6.31 12.87 21.27
CA LYS A 467 7.63 13.09 21.89
C LYS A 467 7.57 12.62 23.35
N THR A 468 8.06 11.44 23.66
CA THR A 468 8.38 11.09 25.05
C THR A 468 9.68 11.80 25.43
N GLY A 469 9.56 13.05 25.86
CA GLY A 469 10.62 13.78 26.54
C GLY A 469 10.32 13.82 28.02
N LYS A 470 11.03 13.00 28.80
CA LYS A 470 11.31 13.29 30.20
C LYS A 470 11.96 14.67 30.27
N GLY A 471 11.39 15.55 31.08
CA GLY A 471 12.08 16.72 31.61
C GLY A 471 11.97 16.63 33.12
N GLU A 472 12.95 15.99 33.75
CA GLU A 472 13.34 16.37 35.10
C GLU A 472 13.95 17.77 35.00
N GLY A 473 13.44 18.67 35.83
CA GLY A 473 13.86 20.06 35.98
C GLY A 473 13.12 20.63 37.17
#